data_AF-A0A3S8W6C3-F1
#
_entry.id   AF-A0A3S8W6C3-F1
#
_cell.length_a   1.000
_cell.length_b   1.000
_cell.length_c   1.000
_cell.angle_alpha   90.00
_cell.angle_beta   90.00
_cell.angle_gamma   90.00
#
_symmetry.space_group_name_H-M   'P 1'
#
loop_
_entity.id
_entity.type
_entity.pdbx_description
1 polymer ?
#
loop_
_entity_poly.entity_id
_entity_poly.type
_entity_poly.pdbx_seq_one_letter_code
_entity_poly.pdbx_strand_id
1 'polypeptide(L)'
;MTASAGRGPLHLAAALDGPGAHEAVPYAELAQLAELAEGGALDFVTLGGSFARPRPGPDALAMAARIAPRTRRVGLVPAAPAVPVGLDQVSRGRAGWLLDASAADAGTRLFGRRRVAPREEPPQGHPVRVVDATDAPARETAARHADVALVRAASAHQADAARAELRCRAGELGRDPDTLRVFAALVVDLGGGECAAAPGHGGGPLPTADGPAYRGGPVDLAELIADWHRAGAVDGFHLTPVEPRRDLERLVNGTVALLQHRGLFRTFYPGSTLRDHLGLRVPVWKG
;
A
#
# COMPACT_ATOMS: atom_id res chain seq x y z
N MET A 1 4.74 23.45 26.38
CA MET A 1 5.09 22.93 25.04
C MET A 1 5.74 21.57 25.20
N THR A 2 4.94 20.52 25.26
CA THR A 2 5.42 19.14 25.36
C THR A 2 5.84 18.67 23.98
N ALA A 3 7.12 18.31 23.85
CA ALA A 3 7.67 17.72 22.63
C ALA A 3 6.85 16.50 22.22
N SER A 4 6.36 16.48 20.97
CA SER A 4 5.74 15.32 20.35
C SER A 4 6.77 14.18 20.34
N ALA A 5 6.52 13.11 21.10
CA ALA A 5 7.30 11.89 20.99
C ALA A 5 7.29 11.45 19.52
N GLY A 6 8.50 11.30 18.96
CA GLY A 6 8.76 11.22 17.51
C GLY A 6 7.85 10.25 16.78
N ARG A 7 7.02 10.79 15.90
CA ARG A 7 6.19 9.97 15.01
C ARG A 7 7.05 9.44 13.88
N GLY A 8 6.82 8.17 13.53
CA GLY A 8 7.46 7.54 12.38
C GLY A 8 7.11 8.27 11.07
N PRO A 9 7.85 7.99 9.99
CA PRO A 9 7.61 8.62 8.69
C PRO A 9 6.20 8.32 8.15
N LEU A 10 5.61 9.28 7.44
CA LEU A 10 4.39 9.05 6.66
C LEU A 10 4.72 8.17 5.44
N HIS A 11 3.92 7.13 5.21
CA HIS A 11 4.04 6.26 4.03
C HIS A 11 2.87 6.45 3.06
N LEU A 12 3.15 6.40 1.76
CA LEU A 12 2.16 6.53 0.70
C LEU A 12 2.35 5.42 -0.35
N ALA A 13 1.26 4.72 -0.67
CA ALA A 13 1.21 3.69 -1.71
C ALA A 13 -0.01 3.92 -2.61
N ALA A 14 0.02 3.37 -3.82
CA ALA A 14 -1.09 3.48 -4.76
C ALA A 14 -1.36 2.20 -5.55
N ALA A 15 -2.62 1.94 -5.90
CA ALA A 15 -2.95 0.95 -6.93
C ALA A 15 -2.73 1.52 -8.33
N LEU A 16 -2.22 0.69 -9.24
CA LEU A 16 -2.12 1.06 -10.67
C LEU A 16 -3.37 0.64 -11.46
N ASP A 17 -4.15 -0.29 -10.92
CA ASP A 17 -5.42 -0.75 -11.44
C ASP A 17 -6.59 -0.11 -10.69
N GLY A 18 -7.48 0.57 -11.44
CA GLY A 18 -8.63 1.25 -10.86
C GLY A 18 -9.73 0.29 -10.38
N PRO A 19 -10.66 0.76 -9.51
CA PRO A 19 -11.81 -0.01 -9.10
C PRO A 19 -12.73 -0.23 -10.29
N GLY A 20 -12.81 -1.48 -10.75
CA GLY A 20 -13.71 -1.83 -11.83
C GLY A 20 -13.20 -1.52 -13.24
N ALA A 21 -11.88 -1.48 -13.47
CA ALA A 21 -11.35 -1.52 -14.84
C ALA A 21 -11.90 -2.77 -15.56
N HIS A 22 -12.92 -2.59 -16.41
CA HIS A 22 -13.54 -3.64 -17.21
C HIS A 22 -12.63 -4.07 -18.36
N GLU A 23 -11.64 -3.24 -18.67
CA GLU A 23 -10.62 -3.44 -19.69
C GLU A 23 -9.24 -3.43 -19.03
N ALA A 24 -8.37 -4.36 -19.43
CA ALA A 24 -7.02 -4.45 -18.88
C ALA A 24 -6.23 -3.20 -19.25
N VAL A 25 -5.72 -2.47 -18.25
CA VAL A 25 -4.83 -1.32 -18.48
C VAL A 25 -3.60 -1.81 -19.27
N PRO A 26 -3.27 -1.22 -20.42
CA PRO A 26 -2.13 -1.64 -21.21
C PRO A 26 -0.82 -1.58 -20.41
N TYR A 27 0.07 -2.55 -20.62
CA TYR A 27 1.38 -2.59 -19.95
C TYR A 27 2.15 -1.26 -20.04
N ALA A 28 2.15 -0.61 -21.20
CA ALA A 28 2.88 0.64 -21.42
C ALA A 28 2.37 1.75 -20.49
N GLU A 29 1.07 1.79 -20.24
CA GLU A 29 0.45 2.73 -19.32
C GLU A 29 0.78 2.37 -17.87
N LEU A 30 0.66 1.10 -17.46
CA LEU A 30 1.07 0.67 -16.12
C LEU A 30 2.52 1.02 -15.79
N ALA A 31 3.43 0.87 -16.76
CA ALA A 31 4.83 1.25 -16.60
C ALA A 31 5.00 2.76 -16.39
N GLN A 32 4.28 3.59 -17.16
CA GLN A 32 4.31 5.05 -17.00
C GLN A 32 3.74 5.48 -15.63
N LEU A 33 2.66 4.84 -15.18
CA LEU A 33 2.09 5.10 -13.87
C LEU A 33 3.05 4.72 -12.74
N ALA A 34 3.78 3.61 -12.88
CA ALA A 34 4.81 3.22 -11.91
C ALA A 34 5.99 4.21 -11.89
N GLU A 35 6.44 4.69 -13.06
CA GLU A 35 7.46 5.74 -13.18
C GLU A 35 6.99 7.06 -12.54
N LEU A 36 5.71 7.41 -12.70
CA LEU A 36 5.10 8.58 -12.07
C LEU A 36 5.05 8.46 -10.55
N ALA A 37 4.62 7.31 -10.03
CA ALA A 37 4.62 7.01 -8.60
C ALA A 37 6.04 7.07 -8.00
N GLU A 38 7.05 6.59 -8.72
CA GLU A 38 8.45 6.70 -8.32
C GLU A 38 8.93 8.16 -8.28
N GLY A 39 8.51 8.99 -9.25
CA GLY A 39 8.77 10.43 -9.26
C GLY A 39 8.21 11.16 -8.04
N GLY A 40 7.07 10.70 -7.52
CA GLY A 40 6.47 11.14 -6.26
C GLY A 40 7.06 10.50 -5.00
N ALA A 41 8.09 9.65 -5.13
CA ALA A 41 8.70 8.92 -4.03
C ALA A 41 7.75 8.03 -3.22
N LEU A 42 6.66 7.51 -3.81
CA LEU A 42 5.74 6.56 -3.15
C LEU A 42 6.50 5.30 -2.69
N ASP A 43 6.08 4.69 -1.58
CA ASP A 43 6.70 3.50 -0.99
C ASP A 43 6.57 2.31 -1.95
N PHE A 44 5.35 2.06 -2.43
CA PHE A 44 5.08 0.97 -3.35
C PHE A 44 3.81 1.18 -4.16
N VAL A 45 3.69 0.37 -5.22
CA VAL A 45 2.50 0.27 -6.04
C VAL A 45 1.95 -1.14 -6.05
N THR A 46 0.63 -1.29 -6.07
CA THR A 46 -0.05 -2.60 -6.18
C THR A 46 -0.56 -2.87 -7.58
N LEU A 47 -0.58 -4.16 -7.97
CA LEU A 47 -1.10 -4.64 -9.25
C LEU A 47 -1.99 -5.88 -9.06
N GLY A 48 -3.09 -5.98 -9.81
CA GLY A 48 -3.87 -7.23 -9.92
C GLY A 48 -4.96 -7.41 -8.87
N GLY A 49 -5.45 -6.32 -8.29
CA GLY A 49 -6.55 -6.33 -7.36
C GLY A 49 -6.95 -4.93 -6.99
N SER A 50 -8.14 -4.53 -7.44
CA SER A 50 -8.92 -3.54 -6.70
C SER A 50 -9.28 -4.13 -5.34
N PHE A 51 -9.13 -3.34 -4.28
CA PHE A 51 -9.57 -3.69 -2.93
C PHE A 51 -10.96 -4.31 -2.90
N ALA A 52 -11.90 -3.84 -3.72
CA ALA A 52 -13.26 -4.35 -3.73
C ALA A 52 -13.38 -5.80 -4.20
N ARG A 53 -12.48 -6.27 -5.09
CA ARG A 53 -12.39 -7.65 -5.59
C ARG A 53 -10.98 -7.94 -6.11
N PRO A 54 -10.07 -8.50 -5.30
CA PRO A 54 -8.81 -9.03 -5.80
C PRO A 54 -9.10 -10.05 -6.91
N ARG A 55 -8.54 -9.85 -8.12
CA ARG A 55 -8.57 -10.86 -9.17
C ARG A 55 -7.14 -11.38 -9.33
N PRO A 56 -6.71 -12.32 -8.48
CA PRO A 56 -5.38 -12.91 -8.61
C PRO A 56 -5.27 -13.56 -9.99
N GLY A 57 -4.50 -12.93 -10.87
CA GLY A 57 -4.22 -13.39 -12.21
C GLY A 57 -2.71 -13.51 -12.41
N PRO A 58 -2.22 -14.48 -13.21
CA PRO A 58 -0.80 -14.61 -13.56
C PRO A 58 -0.22 -13.31 -14.15
N ASP A 59 -1.08 -12.45 -14.67
CA ASP A 59 -0.73 -11.17 -15.28
C ASP A 59 -0.10 -10.18 -14.28
N ALA A 60 -0.54 -10.13 -13.03
CA ALA A 60 -0.06 -9.11 -12.09
C ALA A 60 1.43 -9.27 -11.76
N LEU A 61 1.85 -10.50 -11.45
CA LEU A 61 3.26 -10.83 -11.20
C LEU A 61 4.10 -10.66 -12.47
N ALA A 62 3.59 -11.08 -13.63
CA ALA A 62 4.27 -10.90 -14.90
C ALA A 62 4.44 -9.42 -15.28
N MET A 63 3.42 -8.59 -15.06
CA MET A 63 3.46 -7.14 -15.25
C MET A 63 4.45 -6.49 -14.30
N ALA A 64 4.42 -6.84 -13.00
CA ALA A 64 5.38 -6.35 -12.02
C ALA A 64 6.83 -6.67 -12.45
N ALA A 65 7.10 -7.89 -12.90
CA ALA A 65 8.43 -8.29 -13.38
C ALA A 65 8.89 -7.49 -14.61
N ARG A 66 7.96 -7.09 -15.49
CA ARG A 66 8.26 -6.25 -16.66
C ARG A 66 8.44 -4.78 -16.31
N ILE A 67 7.75 -4.28 -15.28
CA ILE A 67 7.88 -2.92 -14.77
C ILE A 67 9.17 -2.74 -13.95
N ALA A 68 9.63 -3.79 -13.26
CA ALA A 68 10.84 -3.78 -12.46
C ALA A 68 12.06 -3.11 -13.13
N PRO A 69 12.46 -3.42 -14.38
CA PRO A 69 13.59 -2.74 -15.03
C PRO A 69 13.34 -1.28 -15.42
N ARG A 70 12.08 -0.81 -15.40
CA ARG A 70 11.71 0.57 -15.75
C ARG A 70 11.71 1.53 -14.56
N THR A 71 11.71 0.98 -13.35
CA THR A 71 11.73 1.71 -12.09
C THR A 71 12.98 1.37 -11.29
N ARG A 72 13.44 2.26 -10.42
CA ARG A 72 14.70 2.09 -9.66
C ARG A 72 14.51 1.88 -8.18
N ARG A 73 13.43 2.38 -7.61
CA ARG A 73 13.22 2.54 -6.17
C ARG A 73 11.83 2.14 -5.73
N VAL A 74 10.75 2.48 -6.43
CA VAL A 74 9.38 2.17 -5.95
C VAL A 74 9.16 0.66 -5.74
N GLY A 75 8.51 0.27 -4.65
CA GLY A 75 8.13 -1.13 -4.42
C GLY A 75 7.09 -1.65 -5.41
N LEU A 76 7.14 -2.92 -5.76
CA LEU A 76 6.21 -3.58 -6.68
C LEU A 76 5.49 -4.72 -5.97
N VAL A 77 4.18 -4.57 -5.77
CA VAL A 77 3.37 -5.46 -4.92
C VAL A 77 2.23 -6.09 -5.73
N PRO A 78 2.49 -7.16 -6.48
CA PRO A 78 1.42 -7.88 -7.18
C PRO A 78 0.55 -8.70 -6.21
N ALA A 79 -0.74 -8.79 -6.51
CA ALA A 79 -1.59 -9.87 -6.05
C ALA A 79 -1.17 -11.17 -6.74
N ALA A 80 -0.71 -12.14 -5.95
CA ALA A 80 -0.17 -13.39 -6.50
C ALA A 80 -0.56 -14.58 -5.60
N PRO A 81 -0.71 -15.79 -6.16
CA PRO A 81 -1.04 -16.99 -5.38
C PRO A 81 0.13 -17.54 -4.56
N ALA A 82 1.36 -17.06 -4.82
CA ALA A 82 2.58 -17.51 -4.16
C ALA A 82 3.56 -16.36 -3.96
N VAL A 83 4.52 -16.56 -3.06
CA VAL A 83 5.56 -15.58 -2.73
C VAL A 83 6.39 -15.24 -3.99
N PRO A 84 6.50 -13.96 -4.38
CA PRO A 84 7.12 -13.55 -5.63
C PRO A 84 8.65 -13.42 -5.50
N VAL A 85 9.35 -14.50 -5.12
CA VAL A 85 10.80 -14.47 -4.88
C VAL A 85 11.60 -14.04 -6.12
N GLY A 86 11.20 -14.50 -7.31
CA GLY A 86 11.86 -14.09 -8.56
C GLY A 86 11.72 -12.59 -8.83
N LEU A 87 10.60 -11.97 -8.46
CA LEU A 87 10.43 -10.52 -8.56
C LEU A 87 11.39 -9.80 -7.61
N ASP A 88 11.64 -10.34 -6.42
CA ASP A 88 12.56 -9.72 -5.46
C ASP A 88 13.99 -9.68 -6.00
N GLN A 89 14.42 -10.73 -6.70
CA GLN A 89 15.71 -10.75 -7.37
C GLN A 89 15.77 -9.77 -8.55
N VAL A 90 14.77 -9.82 -9.46
CA VAL A 90 14.72 -8.94 -10.64
C VAL A 90 14.63 -7.47 -10.25
N SER A 91 13.88 -7.15 -9.20
CA SER A 91 13.70 -5.79 -8.71
C SER A 91 14.79 -5.33 -7.74
N ARG A 92 15.71 -6.23 -7.34
CA ARG A 92 16.79 -6.03 -6.36
C ARG A 92 16.29 -5.62 -4.98
N GLY A 93 15.29 -6.33 -4.47
CA GLY A 93 14.76 -6.15 -3.13
C GLY A 93 13.58 -5.18 -3.06
N ARG A 94 12.79 -5.04 -4.12
CA ARG A 94 11.62 -4.14 -4.14
C ARG A 94 10.31 -4.92 -4.23
N ALA A 95 10.32 -6.23 -4.08
CA ALA A 95 9.10 -7.01 -4.18
C ALA A 95 8.29 -6.93 -2.88
N GLY A 96 6.99 -6.70 -3.03
CA GLY A 96 6.01 -7.10 -2.03
C GLY A 96 5.09 -8.17 -2.56
N TRP A 97 4.22 -8.67 -1.70
CA TRP A 97 3.22 -9.65 -2.01
C TRP A 97 1.91 -9.21 -1.39
N LEU A 98 0.90 -8.94 -2.21
CA LEU A 98 -0.46 -8.69 -1.73
C LEU A 98 -1.14 -10.06 -1.54
N LEU A 99 -1.35 -10.45 -0.29
CA LEU A 99 -1.99 -11.69 0.09
C LEU A 99 -3.51 -11.51 0.08
N ASP A 100 -4.19 -12.39 -0.66
CA ASP A 100 -5.63 -12.57 -0.49
C ASP A 100 -5.88 -13.46 0.74
N ALA A 101 -6.37 -12.84 1.82
CA ALA A 101 -6.66 -13.54 3.07
C ALA A 101 -7.78 -14.57 2.92
N SER A 102 -8.70 -14.40 1.96
CA SER A 102 -9.78 -15.37 1.70
C SER A 102 -9.25 -16.66 1.05
N ALA A 103 -8.20 -16.55 0.22
CA ALA A 103 -7.50 -17.68 -0.37
C ALA A 103 -6.58 -18.42 0.61
N ALA A 104 -6.19 -17.78 1.73
CA ALA A 104 -5.35 -18.41 2.75
C ALA A 104 -6.06 -19.58 3.47
N ASP A 105 -7.39 -19.51 3.63
CA ASP A 105 -8.21 -20.62 4.17
C ASP A 105 -8.55 -21.68 3.09
N ALA A 106 -8.77 -21.26 1.85
CA ALA A 106 -9.13 -22.18 0.74
C ALA A 106 -7.92 -22.92 0.13
N GLY A 107 -6.70 -22.39 0.29
CA GLY A 107 -5.47 -22.84 -0.37
C GLY A 107 -4.91 -24.18 0.09
N THR A 108 -5.57 -24.88 1.01
CA THR A 108 -5.09 -26.17 1.56
C THR A 108 -5.26 -27.34 0.56
N ARG A 109 -5.82 -27.15 -0.64
CA ARG A 109 -6.22 -28.27 -1.51
C ARG A 109 -5.69 -28.33 -2.95
N LEU A 110 -4.93 -27.36 -3.47
CA LEU A 110 -4.70 -27.32 -4.94
C LEU A 110 -3.27 -27.23 -5.49
N PHE A 111 -2.22 -27.16 -4.67
CA PHE A 111 -0.85 -27.20 -5.21
C PHE A 111 0.03 -28.24 -4.50
N GLY A 112 0.37 -29.29 -5.25
CA GLY A 112 1.35 -30.30 -4.87
C GLY A 112 2.65 -29.64 -4.43
N ARG A 113 3.06 -29.92 -3.20
CA ARG A 113 4.24 -29.36 -2.57
C ARG A 113 5.50 -29.84 -3.29
N ARG A 114 6.07 -28.97 -4.13
CA ARG A 114 7.50 -28.96 -4.37
C ARG A 114 8.03 -27.56 -4.08
N ARG A 115 8.49 -27.36 -2.83
CA ARG A 115 9.29 -26.17 -2.48
C ARG A 115 10.64 -26.32 -3.19
N VAL A 116 10.79 -25.62 -4.31
CA VAL A 116 12.13 -25.34 -4.84
C VAL A 116 12.65 -24.17 -4.02
N ALA A 117 13.58 -24.43 -3.11
CA ALA A 117 14.26 -23.36 -2.39
C ALA A 117 14.98 -22.47 -3.42
N PRO A 118 14.87 -21.14 -3.34
CA PRO A 118 15.67 -20.24 -4.16
C PRO A 118 17.16 -20.55 -3.97
N ARG A 119 17.93 -20.49 -5.06
CA ARG A 119 19.38 -20.80 -5.04
C ARG A 119 20.21 -19.73 -4.32
N GLU A 120 19.63 -18.55 -4.12
CA GLU A 120 20.19 -17.38 -3.41
C GLU A 120 19.11 -16.74 -2.54
N GLU A 121 19.49 -16.28 -1.35
CA GLU A 121 18.58 -15.57 -0.45
C GLU A 121 18.04 -14.28 -1.12
N PRO A 122 16.73 -14.01 -1.07
CA PRO A 122 16.18 -12.76 -1.59
C PRO A 122 16.83 -11.55 -0.90
N PRO A 123 17.12 -10.43 -1.59
CA PRO A 123 17.78 -9.27 -0.98
C PRO A 123 17.08 -8.72 0.27
N GLN A 124 15.77 -8.92 0.40
CA GLN A 124 15.00 -8.55 1.59
C GLN A 124 14.79 -9.67 2.62
N GLY A 125 15.44 -10.82 2.45
CA GLY A 125 15.14 -12.08 3.14
C GLY A 125 13.82 -12.70 2.68
N HIS A 126 12.73 -11.94 2.73
CA HIS A 126 11.48 -12.24 2.04
C HIS A 126 10.74 -10.97 1.61
N PRO A 127 10.01 -11.01 0.47
CA PRO A 127 9.17 -9.90 0.02
C PRO A 127 8.24 -9.38 1.11
N VAL A 128 7.99 -8.07 1.12
CA VAL A 128 7.09 -7.42 2.08
C VAL A 128 5.67 -7.97 1.94
N ARG A 129 5.09 -8.43 3.05
CA ARG A 129 3.74 -9.02 3.06
C ARG A 129 2.69 -7.95 3.31
N VAL A 130 1.82 -7.74 2.33
CA VAL A 130 0.71 -6.80 2.40
C VAL A 130 -0.59 -7.60 2.51
N VAL A 131 -1.44 -7.30 3.50
CA VAL A 131 -2.73 -7.98 3.71
C VAL A 131 -3.85 -6.95 3.75
N ASP A 132 -4.92 -7.16 2.98
CA ASP A 132 -6.18 -6.43 3.21
C ASP A 132 -6.83 -6.97 4.48
N ALA A 133 -6.82 -6.16 5.54
CA ALA A 133 -7.29 -6.51 6.88
C ALA A 133 -8.67 -5.89 7.18
N THR A 134 -9.50 -5.68 6.17
CA THR A 134 -10.84 -5.10 6.33
C THR A 134 -11.73 -5.98 7.23
N ASP A 135 -11.77 -7.29 6.95
CA ASP A 135 -12.64 -8.24 7.64
C ASP A 135 -11.93 -8.99 8.78
N ALA A 136 -12.69 -9.46 9.76
CA ALA A 136 -12.15 -10.09 10.97
C ALA A 136 -11.21 -11.30 10.72
N PRO A 137 -11.50 -12.24 9.80
CA PRO A 137 -10.55 -13.32 9.49
C PRO A 137 -9.23 -12.80 8.93
N ALA A 138 -9.30 -11.77 8.08
CA ALA A 138 -8.13 -11.16 7.47
C ALA A 138 -7.29 -10.37 8.47
N ARG A 139 -7.91 -9.80 9.52
CA ARG A 139 -7.19 -9.16 10.64
C ARG A 139 -6.33 -10.15 11.42
N GLU A 140 -6.81 -11.36 11.65
CA GLU A 140 -6.00 -12.40 12.31
C GLU A 140 -4.79 -12.78 11.45
N THR A 141 -4.96 -12.97 10.14
CA THR A 141 -3.86 -13.21 9.21
C THR A 141 -2.87 -12.04 9.19
N ALA A 142 -3.37 -10.80 9.17
CA ALA A 142 -2.54 -9.60 9.20
C ALA A 142 -1.73 -9.50 10.49
N ALA A 143 -2.40 -9.68 11.64
CA ALA A 143 -1.75 -9.66 12.95
C ALA A 143 -0.66 -10.74 13.05
N ARG A 144 -0.85 -11.93 12.48
CA ARG A 144 0.17 -13.01 12.47
C ARG A 144 1.31 -12.79 11.49
N HIS A 145 1.06 -12.23 10.32
CA HIS A 145 2.00 -12.36 9.20
C HIS A 145 2.28 -11.10 8.38
N ALA A 146 1.43 -10.07 8.45
CA ALA A 146 1.61 -8.88 7.62
C ALA A 146 2.78 -8.03 8.11
N ASP A 147 3.55 -7.49 7.15
CA ASP A 147 4.42 -6.34 7.36
C ASP A 147 3.59 -5.04 7.20
N VAL A 148 2.62 -5.04 6.27
CA VAL A 148 1.68 -3.94 6.03
C VAL A 148 0.24 -4.47 6.04
N ALA A 149 -0.62 -3.88 6.86
CA ALA A 149 -2.05 -4.15 6.88
C ALA A 149 -2.82 -2.97 6.28
N LEU A 150 -3.70 -3.24 5.33
CA LEU A 150 -4.57 -2.25 4.70
C LEU A 150 -5.93 -2.30 5.39
N VAL A 151 -6.40 -1.18 5.92
CA VAL A 151 -7.68 -1.10 6.65
C VAL A 151 -8.59 -0.08 5.98
N ARG A 152 -9.87 -0.44 5.86
CA ARG A 152 -10.91 0.49 5.42
C ARG A 152 -11.43 1.27 6.60
N ALA A 153 -11.18 2.57 6.60
CA ALA A 153 -11.70 3.50 7.59
C ALA A 153 -12.24 4.75 6.91
N ALA A 154 -13.46 5.15 7.26
CA ALA A 154 -14.08 6.38 6.78
C ALA A 154 -13.73 7.60 7.65
N SER A 155 -13.02 7.40 8.77
CA SER A 155 -12.60 8.46 9.69
C SER A 155 -11.30 8.10 10.41
N ALA A 156 -10.58 9.12 10.89
CA ALA A 156 -9.35 8.94 11.66
C ALA A 156 -9.58 8.09 12.92
N HIS A 157 -10.74 8.25 13.58
CA HIS A 157 -11.08 7.46 14.76
C HIS A 157 -11.23 5.96 14.44
N GLN A 158 -11.91 5.63 13.35
CA GLN A 158 -12.01 4.23 12.90
C GLN A 158 -10.65 3.65 12.53
N ALA A 159 -9.80 4.45 11.89
CA ALA A 159 -8.47 4.02 11.48
C ALA A 159 -7.55 3.78 12.69
N ASP A 160 -7.59 4.68 13.68
CA ASP A 160 -6.87 4.54 14.95
C ASP A 160 -7.32 3.29 15.73
N ALA A 161 -8.63 3.06 15.82
CA ALA A 161 -9.18 1.87 16.48
C ALA A 161 -8.72 0.58 15.79
N ALA A 162 -8.78 0.50 14.46
CA ALA A 162 -8.32 -0.65 13.71
C ALA A 162 -6.80 -0.87 13.85
N ARG A 163 -6.01 0.21 13.87
CA ARG A 163 -4.57 0.16 14.10
C ARG A 163 -4.24 -0.36 15.50
N ALA A 164 -4.92 0.13 16.53
CA ALA A 164 -4.74 -0.31 17.91
C ALA A 164 -5.09 -1.79 18.07
N GLU A 165 -6.21 -2.24 17.50
CA GLU A 165 -6.64 -3.64 17.50
C GLU A 165 -5.59 -4.57 16.87
N LEU A 166 -5.15 -4.26 15.65
CA LEU A 166 -4.16 -5.06 14.92
C LEU A 166 -2.82 -5.16 15.66
N ARG A 167 -2.36 -4.04 16.24
CA ARG A 167 -1.08 -3.99 16.97
C ARG A 167 -1.16 -4.70 18.32
N CYS A 168 -2.27 -4.56 19.04
CA CYS A 168 -2.55 -5.33 20.25
C CYS A 168 -2.51 -6.82 19.94
N ARG A 169 -3.24 -7.24 18.90
CA ARG A 169 -3.32 -8.63 18.47
C ARG A 169 -1.96 -9.20 18.03
N ALA A 170 -1.17 -8.42 17.30
CA ALA A 170 0.19 -8.82 16.93
C ALA A 170 1.06 -9.05 18.18
N GLY A 171 0.94 -8.20 19.20
CA GLY A 171 1.59 -8.36 20.50
C GLY A 171 1.16 -9.61 21.24
N GLU A 172 -0.14 -9.92 21.29
CA GLU A 172 -0.67 -11.15 21.88
C GLU A 172 -0.12 -12.41 21.20
N LEU A 173 0.18 -12.33 19.90
CA LEU A 173 0.78 -13.40 19.10
C LEU A 173 2.31 -13.43 19.19
N GLY A 174 2.92 -12.62 20.07
CA GLY A 174 4.36 -12.58 20.31
C GLY A 174 5.18 -11.86 19.23
N ARG A 175 4.54 -11.07 18.37
CA ARG A 175 5.24 -10.20 17.41
C ARG A 175 5.50 -8.84 18.03
N ASP A 176 6.58 -8.20 17.59
CA ASP A 176 6.80 -6.79 17.85
C ASP A 176 5.74 -5.94 17.11
N PRO A 177 4.84 -5.24 17.82
CA PRO A 177 3.80 -4.42 17.19
C PRO A 177 4.36 -3.30 16.31
N ASP A 178 5.59 -2.83 16.55
CA ASP A 178 6.24 -1.79 15.75
C ASP A 178 6.67 -2.25 14.35
N THR A 179 6.67 -3.56 14.12
CA THR A 179 6.96 -4.16 12.80
C THR A 179 5.73 -4.29 11.90
N LEU A 180 4.53 -3.98 12.40
CA LEU A 180 3.29 -3.96 11.62
C LEU A 180 2.91 -2.51 11.28
N ARG A 181 2.98 -2.16 9.99
CA ARG A 181 2.51 -0.87 9.47
C ARG A 181 1.04 -0.98 9.10
N VAL A 182 0.22 -0.01 9.52
CA VAL A 182 -1.22 0.02 9.22
C VAL A 182 -1.51 1.20 8.30
N PHE A 183 -2.03 0.91 7.11
CA PHE A 183 -2.37 1.91 6.09
C PHE A 183 -3.87 2.04 5.96
N ALA A 184 -4.38 3.27 5.91
CA ALA A 184 -5.76 3.51 5.50
C ALA A 184 -5.89 3.33 3.98
N ALA A 185 -6.79 2.42 3.57
CA ALA A 185 -7.10 2.18 2.17
C ALA A 185 -8.29 3.06 1.74
N LEU A 186 -8.06 3.97 0.78
CA LEU A 186 -9.05 4.91 0.27
C LEU A 186 -9.16 4.83 -1.25
N VAL A 187 -10.39 4.79 -1.77
CA VAL A 187 -10.63 5.07 -3.19
C VAL A 187 -10.59 6.58 -3.39
N VAL A 188 -9.88 7.08 -4.40
CA VAL A 188 -9.72 8.53 -4.64
C VAL A 188 -10.20 8.91 -6.03
N ASP A 189 -11.08 9.90 -6.10
CA ASP A 189 -11.49 10.58 -7.33
C ASP A 189 -11.02 12.03 -7.26
N LEU A 190 -9.93 12.34 -7.97
CA LEU A 190 -9.33 13.66 -8.00
C LEU A 190 -9.75 14.45 -9.26
N GLY A 191 -10.82 14.00 -9.92
CA GLY A 191 -11.37 14.58 -11.14
C GLY A 191 -12.05 15.92 -10.96
N GLY A 192 -12.39 16.30 -9.73
CA GLY A 192 -13.15 17.51 -9.40
C GLY A 192 -12.49 18.84 -9.78
N GLY A 193 -11.26 18.87 -10.33
CA GLY A 193 -10.54 20.11 -10.57
C GLY A 193 -10.19 20.83 -9.26
N GLU A 194 -9.63 22.03 -9.36
CA GLU A 194 -9.65 23.00 -8.26
C GLU A 194 -11.09 23.53 -8.08
N CYS A 195 -12.06 22.66 -7.83
CA CYS A 195 -13.25 23.13 -7.15
C CYS A 195 -12.74 23.66 -5.80
N ALA A 196 -12.64 24.98 -5.68
CA ALA A 196 -12.42 25.60 -4.38
C ALA A 196 -13.43 24.95 -3.45
N ALA A 197 -12.94 24.20 -2.47
CA ALA A 197 -13.76 23.71 -1.39
C ALA A 197 -14.60 24.91 -0.93
N ALA A 198 -15.93 24.80 -0.96
CA ALA A 198 -16.72 25.85 -0.35
C ALA A 198 -16.23 25.99 1.11
N PRO A 199 -16.12 27.20 1.67
CA PRO A 199 -15.52 27.39 2.99
C PRO A 199 -16.15 26.44 4.02
N GLY A 200 -15.37 25.50 4.57
CA GLY A 200 -15.82 24.52 5.57
C GLY A 200 -16.09 23.07 5.12
N HIS A 201 -15.52 22.57 4.03
CA HIS A 201 -15.73 21.17 3.60
C HIS A 201 -14.95 20.14 4.44
N GLY A 202 -15.50 19.83 5.61
CA GLY A 202 -15.24 18.62 6.41
C GLY A 202 -15.91 17.37 5.83
N GLY A 203 -15.69 17.08 4.55
CA GLY A 203 -16.13 15.82 3.94
C GLY A 203 -15.02 14.78 4.00
N GLY A 204 -14.89 14.06 5.13
CA GLY A 204 -14.02 12.88 5.18
C GLY A 204 -14.46 11.80 4.18
N PRO A 205 -13.70 10.70 4.04
CA PRO A 205 -14.05 9.61 3.13
C PRO A 205 -15.48 9.11 3.40
N LEU A 206 -16.27 8.98 2.35
CA LEU A 206 -17.63 8.48 2.44
C LEU A 206 -17.63 6.95 2.32
N PRO A 207 -18.39 6.22 3.14
CA PRO A 207 -18.57 4.78 2.95
C PRO A 207 -19.19 4.48 1.58
N THR A 208 -18.58 3.58 0.81
CA THR A 208 -19.15 3.06 -0.44
C THR A 208 -19.07 1.53 -0.47
N ALA A 209 -19.74 0.90 -1.44
CA ALA A 209 -19.68 -0.54 -1.65
C ALA A 209 -18.24 -1.03 -1.90
N ASP A 210 -17.41 -0.20 -2.52
CA ASP A 210 -16.02 -0.52 -2.87
C ASP A 210 -15.02 -0.06 -1.80
N GLY A 211 -15.50 0.43 -0.64
CA GLY A 211 -14.71 0.96 0.47
C GLY A 211 -14.87 2.47 0.68
N PRO A 212 -14.20 3.06 1.68
CA PRO A 212 -14.22 4.50 1.90
C PRO A 212 -13.66 5.24 0.69
N ALA A 213 -14.44 6.16 0.13
CA ALA A 213 -14.07 6.93 -1.05
C ALA A 213 -13.93 8.41 -0.71
N TYR A 214 -12.83 9.00 -1.15
CA TYR A 214 -12.57 10.43 -1.12
C TYR A 214 -12.80 11.01 -2.52
N ARG A 215 -13.63 12.06 -2.61
CA ARG A 215 -13.82 12.84 -3.83
C ARG A 215 -13.49 14.30 -3.54
N GLY A 216 -12.54 14.88 -4.26
CA GLY A 216 -12.11 16.25 -3.98
C GLY A 216 -10.82 16.64 -4.71
N GLY A 217 -10.23 17.75 -4.28
CA GLY A 217 -8.96 18.24 -4.83
C GLY A 217 -7.74 17.56 -4.20
N PRO A 218 -6.59 17.55 -4.91
CA PRO A 218 -5.36 16.97 -4.37
C PRO A 218 -4.81 17.74 -3.14
N VAL A 219 -5.11 19.03 -3.02
CA VAL A 219 -4.73 19.86 -1.86
C VAL A 219 -5.51 19.44 -0.61
N ASP A 220 -6.84 19.32 -0.73
CA ASP A 220 -7.70 18.89 0.38
C ASP A 220 -7.40 17.46 0.81
N LEU A 221 -7.04 16.56 -0.12
CA LEU A 221 -6.55 15.22 0.21
C LEU A 221 -5.26 15.28 1.04
N ALA A 222 -4.34 16.20 0.73
CA ALA A 222 -3.11 16.36 1.51
C ALA A 222 -3.39 16.88 2.92
N GLU A 223 -4.37 17.78 3.08
CA GLU A 223 -4.83 18.21 4.41
C GLU A 223 -5.38 17.05 5.21
N LEU A 224 -6.22 16.22 4.58
CA LEU A 224 -6.79 15.04 5.22
C LEU A 224 -5.70 14.05 5.68
N ILE A 225 -4.75 13.74 4.80
CA ILE A 225 -3.61 12.88 5.12
C ILE A 225 -2.78 13.48 6.26
N ALA A 226 -2.50 14.78 6.20
CA ALA A 226 -1.76 15.48 7.23
C ALA A 226 -2.48 15.47 8.58
N ASP A 227 -3.81 15.66 8.60
CA ASP A 227 -4.64 15.61 9.81
C ASP A 227 -4.61 14.23 10.46
N TRP A 228 -4.78 13.16 9.67
CA TRP A 228 -4.76 11.78 10.18
C TRP A 228 -3.37 11.38 10.67
N HIS A 229 -2.32 11.79 9.95
CA HIS A 229 -0.94 11.59 10.40
C HIS A 229 -0.63 12.42 11.66
N ARG A 230 -1.19 13.63 11.76
CA ARG A 230 -1.15 14.50 12.96
C ARG A 230 -2.03 13.99 14.11
N ALA A 231 -2.98 13.11 13.86
CA ALA A 231 -3.68 12.37 14.91
C ALA A 231 -2.93 11.10 15.33
N GLY A 232 -2.06 10.55 14.47
CA GLY A 232 -1.42 9.25 14.68
C GLY A 232 -2.35 8.07 14.36
N ALA A 233 -3.40 8.31 13.57
CA ALA A 233 -4.44 7.33 13.28
C ALA A 233 -3.92 6.14 12.45
N VAL A 234 -2.97 6.38 11.55
CA VAL A 234 -2.36 5.38 10.67
C VAL A 234 -0.89 5.69 10.42
N ASP A 235 -0.12 4.68 10.00
CA ASP A 235 1.28 4.82 9.60
C ASP A 235 1.40 5.30 8.13
N GLY A 236 0.35 5.12 7.32
CA GLY A 236 0.35 5.53 5.92
C GLY A 236 -1.01 5.42 5.24
N PHE A 237 -1.01 5.65 3.94
CA PHE A 237 -2.17 5.55 3.08
C PHE A 237 -1.89 4.67 1.88
N HIS A 238 -2.87 3.85 1.53
CA HIS A 238 -2.95 3.22 0.22
C HIS A 238 -4.11 3.84 -0.54
N LEU A 239 -3.81 4.46 -1.68
CA LEU A 239 -4.76 5.21 -2.47
C LEU A 239 -5.09 4.44 -3.75
N THR A 240 -6.37 4.26 -4.03
CA THR A 240 -6.87 3.60 -5.24
C THR A 240 -7.52 4.64 -6.15
N PRO A 241 -6.79 5.14 -7.17
CA PRO A 241 -7.34 5.99 -8.21
C PRO A 241 -8.63 5.42 -8.83
N VAL A 242 -9.68 6.23 -8.97
CA VAL A 242 -10.83 5.89 -9.80
C VAL A 242 -10.41 5.89 -11.27
N GLU A 243 -9.66 6.92 -11.69
CA GLU A 243 -9.08 7.02 -13.02
C GLU A 243 -7.54 7.07 -12.90
N PRO A 244 -6.83 5.93 -13.03
CA PRO A 244 -5.41 5.80 -12.72
C PRO A 244 -4.52 6.87 -13.34
N ARG A 245 -4.69 7.15 -14.64
CA ARG A 245 -3.89 8.15 -15.35
C ARG A 245 -4.05 9.55 -14.77
N ARG A 246 -5.30 10.00 -14.61
CA ARG A 246 -5.62 11.35 -14.15
C ARG A 246 -5.31 11.52 -12.67
N ASP A 247 -5.79 10.59 -11.85
CA ASP A 247 -5.76 10.75 -10.41
C ASP A 247 -4.36 10.50 -9.83
N LEU A 248 -3.57 9.58 -10.39
CA LEU A 248 -2.18 9.39 -9.96
C LEU A 248 -1.30 10.61 -10.31
N GLU A 249 -1.51 11.23 -11.48
CA GLU A 249 -0.81 12.47 -11.84
C GLU A 249 -1.14 13.60 -10.86
N ARG A 250 -2.42 13.76 -10.51
CA ARG A 250 -2.86 14.76 -9.53
C ARG A 250 -2.39 14.45 -8.12
N LEU A 251 -2.32 13.17 -7.75
CA LEU A 251 -1.78 12.73 -6.48
C LEU A 251 -0.31 13.14 -6.36
N VAL A 252 0.51 12.82 -7.36
CA VAL A 252 1.96 13.11 -7.34
C VAL A 252 2.21 14.62 -7.43
N ASN A 253 1.60 15.31 -8.40
CA ASN A 253 1.88 16.71 -8.66
C ASN A 253 1.17 17.68 -7.69
N GLY A 254 0.14 17.23 -6.98
CA GLY A 254 -0.62 18.06 -6.04
C GLY A 254 -0.42 17.61 -4.59
N THR A 255 -0.94 16.43 -4.24
CA THR A 255 -0.99 15.94 -2.85
C THR A 255 0.41 15.68 -2.30
N VAL A 256 1.21 14.86 -3.00
CA VAL A 256 2.57 14.50 -2.60
C VAL A 256 3.46 15.73 -2.58
N ALA A 257 3.41 16.56 -3.63
CA ALA A 257 4.17 17.81 -3.68
C ALA A 257 3.89 18.73 -2.48
N LEU A 258 2.62 18.87 -2.09
CA LEU A 258 2.25 19.66 -0.91
C LEU A 258 2.73 19.04 0.41
N LEU A 259 2.61 17.72 0.57
CA LEU A 259 3.13 17.00 1.74
C LEU A 259 4.65 17.11 1.87
N GLN A 260 5.38 17.05 0.75
CA GLN A 260 6.82 17.26 0.69
C GLN A 260 7.21 18.71 1.03
N HIS A 261 6.49 19.69 0.47
CA HIS A 261 6.71 21.11 0.76
C HIS A 261 6.55 21.41 2.26
N ARG A 262 5.64 20.71 2.94
CA ARG A 262 5.41 20.82 4.39
C ARG A 262 6.35 19.98 5.25
N GLY A 263 7.28 19.23 4.64
CA GLY A 263 8.19 18.34 5.36
C GLY A 263 7.50 17.14 6.02
N LEU A 264 6.26 16.81 5.62
CA LEU A 264 5.51 15.66 6.13
C LEU A 264 5.83 14.38 5.36
N PHE A 265 6.29 14.50 4.12
CA PHE A 265 6.68 13.36 3.28
C PHE A 265 8.08 13.54 2.70
N ARG A 266 8.77 12.44 2.49
CA ARG A 266 10.15 12.43 1.99
C ARG A 266 10.25 12.91 0.54
N THR A 267 11.37 13.54 0.20
CA THR A 267 11.72 13.93 -1.17
C THR A 267 12.68 12.95 -1.86
N PHE A 268 13.26 12.00 -1.11
CA PHE A 268 14.13 10.95 -1.61
C PHE A 268 13.92 9.66 -0.82
N TYR A 269 14.19 8.52 -1.46
CA TYR A 269 14.07 7.20 -0.84
C TYR A 269 15.15 6.99 0.23
N PRO A 270 14.81 6.46 1.41
CA PRO A 270 15.79 6.21 2.49
C PRO A 270 16.74 5.05 2.19
N GLY A 271 16.43 4.20 1.21
CA GLY A 271 17.24 3.04 0.84
C GLY A 271 16.88 2.46 -0.53
N SER A 272 17.42 1.29 -0.84
CA SER A 272 17.19 0.60 -2.12
C SER A 272 16.09 -0.43 -2.08
N THR A 273 15.71 -0.89 -0.90
CA THR A 273 14.72 -1.96 -0.75
C THR A 273 13.38 -1.43 -0.24
N LEU A 274 12.29 -2.14 -0.53
CA LEU A 274 10.96 -1.79 -0.02
C LEU A 274 10.89 -1.78 1.52
N ARG A 275 11.68 -2.63 2.18
CA ARG A 275 11.80 -2.68 3.64
C ARG A 275 12.46 -1.42 4.17
N ASP A 276 13.47 -0.88 3.48
CA ASP A 276 14.09 0.41 3.86
C ASP A 276 13.06 1.55 3.78
N HIS A 277 12.21 1.56 2.75
CA HIS A 277 11.18 2.60 2.58
C HIS A 277 10.17 2.58 3.72
N LEU A 278 9.79 1.38 4.18
CA LEU A 278 8.83 1.15 5.25
C LEU A 278 9.46 1.15 6.66
N GLY A 279 10.79 1.37 6.77
CA GLY A 279 11.53 1.29 8.03
C GLY A 279 11.40 -0.07 8.71
N LEU A 280 11.36 -1.15 7.91
CA LEU A 280 11.24 -2.53 8.38
C LEU A 280 12.61 -3.19 8.42
N ARG A 281 12.85 -4.00 9.45
CA ARG A 281 14.10 -4.77 9.55
C ARG A 281 14.13 -5.89 8.52
N VAL A 282 15.32 -6.21 8.02
CA VAL A 282 15.55 -7.44 7.25
C VAL A 282 15.38 -8.63 8.21
N PRO A 283 14.43 -9.54 7.93
CA PRO A 283 14.17 -10.71 8.74
C PRO A 283 15.25 -11.76 8.50
N VAL A 284 15.67 -12.43 9.58
CA VAL A 284 16.66 -13.51 9.51
C VAL A 284 15.98 -14.73 8.87
N TRP A 285 16.51 -15.23 7.76
CA TRP A 285 15.99 -16.43 7.12
C TRP A 285 16.18 -17.63 8.06
N LYS A 286 15.08 -18.28 8.45
CA LYS A 286 15.10 -19.59 9.10
C LYS A 286 14.58 -20.58 8.07
N GLY A 287 15.49 -21.42 7.56
CA GLY A 287 15.22 -22.42 6.50
C GLY A 287 14.06 -23.36 6.80
#